data_AF-A0A1I0ZH11-F1
#
_entry.id   AF-A0A1I0ZH11-F1
#
_cell.length_a   1.000
_cell.length_b   1.000
_cell.length_c   1.000
_cell.angle_alpha   90.00
_cell.angle_beta   90.00
_cell.angle_gamma   90.00
#
_symmetry.space_group_name_H-M   'P 1'
#
loop_
_entity.id
_entity.type
_entity.pdbx_description
1 polymer ?
#
loop_
_entity_poly.entity_id
_entity_poly.type
_entity_poly.pdbx_seq_one_letter_code
_entity_poly.pdbx_strand_id
1 'polypeptide(L)' 'MEIAASFVLILSIYFLGCLALVQEIVRPNRQLVIEGNSKKGQWVTNYPKIISLSFGISLLTTFIAYYLFLS' A
#
# COMPACT_ATOMS: atom_id res chain seq x y z
N MET A 1 -6.97 17.13 18.48
CA MET A 1 -6.93 17.50 17.05
C MET A 1 -5.50 17.40 16.50
N GLU A 2 -4.51 17.94 17.22
CA GLU A 2 -3.08 17.91 16.84
C GLU A 2 -2.47 16.50 16.75
N ILE A 3 -2.81 15.60 17.67
CA ILE A 3 -2.33 14.20 17.67
C ILE A 3 -2.81 13.45 16.42
N ALA A 4 -4.08 13.64 16.03
CA ALA A 4 -4.63 13.02 14.84
C ALA A 4 -3.99 13.59 13.56
N ALA A 5 -3.76 14.91 13.51
CA ALA A 5 -3.11 15.56 12.37
C ALA A 5 -1.64 15.09 12.19
N SER A 6 -0.87 15.05 13.29
CA SER A 6 0.50 14.52 13.28
C SER A 6 0.54 13.04 12.90
N PHE A 7 -0.44 12.25 13.36
CA PHE A 7 -0.53 10.83 13.00
C PHE A 7 -0.76 10.66 11.50
N VAL A 8 -1.72 11.40 10.93
CA VAL A 8 -2.01 11.37 9.50
C VAL A 8 -0.81 11.84 8.68
N LEU A 9 -0.09 12.86 9.13
CA LEU A 9 1.11 13.35 8.48
C LEU A 9 2.19 12.26 8.41
N ILE A 10 2.51 11.62 9.54
CA ILE A 10 3.53 10.57 9.62
C ILE A 10 3.10 9.35 8.81
N LEU A 11 1.84 8.92 8.94
CA LEU A 11 1.27 7.83 8.15
C LEU A 11 1.40 8.09 6.66
N SER A 12 1.14 9.31 6.20
CA SER A 12 1.23 9.66 4.78
C SER A 12 2.68 9.60 4.27
N ILE A 13 3.64 10.12 5.04
CA ILE A 13 5.07 10.06 4.69
C ILE A 13 5.53 8.60 4.62
N TYR A 14 5.22 7.80 5.64
CA TYR A 14 5.57 6.38 5.68
C TYR A 14 4.88 5.60 4.57
N PHE A 15 3.62 5.91 4.26
CA PHE A 15 2.88 5.28 3.18
C PHE A 15 3.55 5.54 1.82
N LEU A 16 3.93 6.78 1.52
CA LEU A 16 4.64 7.12 0.29
C LEU A 16 5.99 6.40 0.18
N GLY A 17 6.76 6.36 1.26
CA GLY A 17 8.04 5.63 1.31
C GLY A 17 7.85 4.12 1.12
N CYS A 18 6.89 3.52 1.83
CA CYS A 18 6.55 2.10 1.69
C CYS A 18 6.05 1.78 0.29
N LEU A 19 5.26 2.66 -0.32
CA LEU A 19 4.75 2.48 -1.68
C LEU A 19 5.87 2.42 -2.70
N ALA A 20 6.89 3.27 -2.59
CA ALA A 20 8.08 3.21 -3.44
C ALA A 20 8.84 1.88 -3.28
N LEU A 21 9.10 1.45 -2.04
CA LEU A 21 9.82 0.20 -1.76
C LEU A 21 9.04 -1.04 -2.21
N VAL A 22 7.72 -1.08 -1.93
CA VAL A 22 6.87 -2.21 -2.31
C VAL A 22 6.73 -2.30 -3.83
N GLN A 23 6.66 -1.18 -4.54
CA GLN A 23 6.65 -1.17 -6.00
C GLN A 23 7.94 -1.74 -6.59
N GLU A 24 9.10 -1.50 -5.97
CA GLU A 24 10.37 -2.07 -6.41
C GLU A 24 10.41 -3.61 -6.26
N ILE A 25 9.87 -4.13 -5.15
CA ILE A 25 9.86 -5.57 -4.81
C ILE A 25 8.77 -6.33 -5.58
N VAL A 26 7.52 -5.86 -5.49
CA VAL A 26 6.36 -6.57 -6.04
C VAL A 26 6.19 -6.34 -7.54
N ARG A 27 6.64 -5.16 -8.03
CA ARG A 27 6.51 -4.65 -9.39
C ARG A 27 5.08 -4.61 -9.93
N PRO A 28 4.62 -3.48 -10.50
CA PRO A 28 3.31 -3.43 -11.13
C PRO A 28 3.28 -4.37 -12.34
N ASN A 29 2.33 -5.29 -12.37
CA ASN A 29 2.11 -6.23 -13.46
C ASN A 29 0.68 -6.12 -13.96
N ARG A 30 0.53 -6.20 -15.28
CA ARG A 30 -0.74 -6.21 -15.99
C ARG A 30 -0.83 -7.51 -16.78
N GLN A 31 -1.71 -8.40 -16.35
CA GLN A 31 -1.93 -9.69 -16.98
C GLN A 31 -3.28 -9.69 -17.69
N LEU A 32 -3.32 -10.24 -18.90
CA LEU A 32 -4.56 -10.48 -19.63
C LEU A 32 -5.05 -11.88 -19.27
N VAL A 33 -6.11 -11.96 -18.48
CA VAL A 33 -6.73 -13.23 -18.10
C VAL A 33 -7.82 -13.52 -19.14
N ILE A 34 -7.65 -14.61 -19.90
CA ILE A 34 -8.66 -15.11 -20.83
C ILE A 34 -9.49 -16.13 -20.06
N GLU A 35 -10.69 -15.73 -19.66
CA GLU A 35 -11.65 -16.64 -19.02
C GLU A 35 -12.20 -17.60 -20.09
N GLY A 36 -12.05 -18.91 -19.87
CA GLY A 36 -12.48 -19.94 -20.81
C GLY A 36 -13.96 -19.77 -21.18
N ASN A 37 -14.22 -19.82 -22.49
CA ASN A 37 -15.54 -19.78 -23.15
C ASN A 37 -16.17 -18.39 -23.42
N SER A 38 -15.63 -17.31 -22.86
CA SER A 38 -16.04 -15.94 -23.19
C SER A 38 -14.91 -15.19 -23.91
N LYS A 39 -15.13 -14.70 -25.14
CA LYS A 39 -14.16 -13.90 -25.92
C LYS A 39 -13.77 -12.54 -25.28
N LYS A 40 -13.99 -12.32 -23.99
CA LYS A 40 -13.66 -11.09 -23.26
C LYS A 40 -12.47 -11.36 -22.35
N GLY A 41 -11.27 -11.00 -22.81
CA GLY A 41 -10.09 -10.96 -21.93
C GLY A 41 -10.23 -9.82 -20.91
N GLN A 42 -10.07 -10.12 -19.62
CA GLN A 42 -10.04 -9.11 -18.57
C GLN A 42 -8.59 -8.74 -18.26
N TRP A 43 -8.29 -7.45 -18.30
CA TRP A 43 -7.02 -6.93 -17.82
C TRP A 43 -7.02 -6.89 -16.29
N VAL A 44 -6.23 -7.75 -15.67
CA VAL A 44 -6.05 -7.78 -14.21
C VAL A 44 -4.74 -7.09 -13.87
N THR A 45 -4.75 -6.25 -12.84
CA THR A 45 -3.55 -5.58 -12.34
C THR A 45 -3.37 -5.86 -10.85
N ASN A 46 -2.12 -5.85 -10.38
CA ASN A 46 -1.79 -6.04 -8.97
C ASN A 46 -1.71 -4.73 -8.18
N TYR A 47 -2.08 -3.58 -8.76
CA TYR A 47 -2.05 -2.27 -8.08
C TYR A 47 -2.81 -2.26 -6.74
N PRO A 48 -4.04 -2.82 -6.63
CA PRO A 48 -4.74 -2.84 -5.35
C PRO A 48 -3.96 -3.62 -4.27
N LYS A 49 -3.30 -4.71 -4.66
CA LYS A 49 -2.46 -5.50 -3.75
C LYS A 49 -1.23 -4.70 -3.27
N ILE A 50 -0.58 -3.97 -4.16
CA ILE A 50 0.57 -3.10 -3.84
C ILE A 50 0.14 -2.00 -2.86
N ILE A 51 -0.99 -1.33 -3.13
CA ILE A 51 -1.51 -0.26 -2.29
C ILE A 51 -1.86 -0.78 -0.89
N SER A 52 -2.62 -1.88 -0.81
CA SER A 52 -3.02 -2.45 0.47
C SER A 52 -1.84 -2.94 1.30
N LEU A 53 -0.84 -3.57 0.66
CA LEU A 53 0.38 -4.00 1.35
C LEU A 53 1.18 -2.81 1.90
N SER A 54 1.36 -1.77 1.07
CA SER A 54 2.08 -0.55 1.45
C SER A 54 1.37 0.15 2.62
N PHE A 55 0.04 0.24 2.56
CA PHE A 55 -0.77 0.83 3.63
C PHE A 55 -0.65 0.05 4.93
N GLY A 56 -0.70 -1.28 4.88
CA GLY A 56 -0.52 -2.14 6.06
C GLY A 56 0.85 -1.95 6.74
N ILE A 57 1.92 -1.91 5.94
CA ILE A 57 3.29 -1.70 6.46
C ILE A 57 3.42 -0.29 7.06
N SER A 58 2.90 0.74 6.38
CA SER A 58 2.95 2.11 6.90
C SER A 58 2.14 2.30 8.17
N LEU A 59 0.99 1.63 8.28
CA LEU A 59 0.14 1.70 9.47
C LEU A 59 0.86 1.08 10.67
N LEU A 60 1.41 -0.13 10.49
CA LEU A 60 2.15 -0.84 11.54
C LEU A 60 3.37 -0.04 12.01
N THR A 61 4.16 0.49 11.08
CA THR A 61 5.36 1.30 11.43
C THR A 61 4.99 2.62 12.11
N THR A 62 3.90 3.27 11.69
CA THR A 62 3.40 4.48 12.36
C THR A 62 2.92 4.16 13.78
N PHE A 63 2.21 3.05 13.98
CA PHE A 63 1.81 2.59 15.31
C PHE A 63 3.01 2.32 16.22
N ILE A 64 4.05 1.65 15.70
CA ILE A 64 5.28 1.40 16.45
C ILE A 64 5.97 2.72 16.81
N ALA A 65 6.08 3.66 15.87
CA ALA A 65 6.69 4.96 16.13
C ALA A 65 5.94 5.73 17.23
N TYR A 66 4.60 5.77 17.15
CA TYR A 66 3.79 6.40 18.21
C TYR A 66 3.95 5.69 19.55
N TYR A 67 3.97 4.36 19.56
CA TYR A 67 4.19 3.61 20.77
C TYR A 67 5.57 3.88 21.40
N LEU A 68 6.63 4.01 20.60
CA LEU A 68 7.99 4.22 21.09
C LEU A 68 8.29 5.67 21.51
N PHE A 69 7.71 6.67 20.82
CA PHE A 69 8.04 8.08 21.02
C PHE A 69 6.99 8.89 21.79
N LEU A 70 5.75 8.41 21.86
CA LEU A 70 4.65 9.07 22.58
C LEU A 70 4.13 8.28 23.79
N SER A 71 4.68 7.09 24.08
CA SER A 71 4.52 6.45 25.39
C SER A 71 5.46 7.06 26.42
#